data_AF-A0A497PF44-F1
#
_entry.id   AF-A0A497PF44-F1
#
_cell.length_a   1.000
_cell.length_b   1.000
_cell.length_c   1.000
_cell.angle_alpha   90.00
_cell.angle_beta   90.00
_cell.angle_gamma   90.00
#
_symmetry.space_group_name_H-M   'P 1'
#
loop_
_entity.id
_entity.type
_entity.pdbx_description
1 polymer ?
#
loop_
_entity_poly.entity_id
_entity_poly.type
_entity_poly.pdbx_seq_one_letter_code
_entity_poly.pdbx_strand_id
1 'polypeptide(L)'
;MGHGYIKLIDWIKAAVYSLEQNRIKPFKTSVLKILYLTLPEELRWTLYEPYLYGPYSRTISDLLDILAFGYKSLGAYIHTMPNGTWTTIFSFKGSQVELNKIVFDKINALVKKLKQKGIKTAKELSLVCKVYYLKERYETENINYLSQKSRIIGWNLSGQQIAHYLEVLSDIP
;
A
#
# COMPACT_ATOMS: atom_id res chain seq x y z
N MET A 1 29.45 1.38 -12.55
CA MET A 1 28.07 1.71 -12.97
C MET A 1 27.30 2.09 -11.72
N GLY A 2 26.95 3.36 -11.53
CA GLY A 2 26.34 3.81 -10.29
C GLY A 2 24.94 3.19 -10.14
N HIS A 3 24.71 2.41 -9.10
CA HIS A 3 23.35 2.11 -8.67
C HIS A 3 22.70 3.45 -8.31
N GLY A 4 21.86 3.96 -9.21
CA GLY A 4 21.06 5.15 -8.93
C GLY A 4 20.20 4.85 -7.72
N TYR A 5 20.53 5.42 -6.57
CA TYR A 5 19.73 5.29 -5.36
C TYR A 5 18.35 5.89 -5.64
N ILE A 6 17.35 5.03 -5.81
CA ILE A 6 15.96 5.47 -5.93
C ILE A 6 15.52 5.94 -4.55
N LYS A 7 15.11 7.20 -4.45
CA LYS A 7 14.71 7.77 -3.16
C LYS A 7 13.33 7.25 -2.77
N LEU A 8 13.11 6.95 -1.50
CA LEU A 8 11.80 6.53 -0.98
C LEU A 8 10.69 7.56 -1.31
N ILE A 9 11.05 8.84 -1.44
CA ILE A 9 10.15 9.91 -1.89
C ILE A 9 9.59 9.63 -3.29
N ASP A 10 10.38 9.07 -4.21
CA ASP A 10 9.94 8.77 -5.57
C ASP A 10 8.85 7.69 -5.57
N TRP A 11 9.00 6.68 -4.69
CA TRP A 11 7.99 5.66 -4.46
C TRP A 11 6.70 6.26 -3.90
N ILE A 12 6.79 7.12 -2.88
CA ILE A 12 5.63 7.77 -2.28
C ILE A 12 4.87 8.60 -3.33
N LYS A 13 5.60 9.43 -4.09
CA LYS A 13 5.03 10.25 -5.15
C LYS A 13 4.32 9.41 -6.21
N ALA A 14 4.98 8.35 -6.68
CA ALA A 14 4.41 7.44 -7.67
C ALA A 14 3.18 6.69 -7.13
N ALA A 15 3.17 6.29 -5.86
CA ALA A 15 2.01 5.66 -5.21
C ALA A 15 0.81 6.60 -5.14
N VAL A 16 0.99 7.84 -4.67
CA VAL A 16 -0.08 8.84 -4.64
C VAL A 16 -0.62 9.08 -6.04
N TYR A 17 0.26 9.39 -7.00
CA TYR A 17 -0.16 9.71 -8.36
C TYR A 17 -0.89 8.53 -9.03
N SER A 18 -0.37 7.31 -8.87
CA SER A 18 -0.99 6.12 -9.47
C SER A 18 -2.37 5.82 -8.88
N LEU A 19 -2.54 5.97 -7.56
CA LEU A 19 -3.84 5.82 -6.91
C LEU A 19 -4.86 6.82 -7.47
N GLU A 20 -4.47 8.10 -7.62
CA GLU A 20 -5.32 9.14 -8.23
C GLU A 20 -5.72 8.81 -9.67
N GLN A 21 -4.76 8.47 -10.53
CA GLN A 21 -5.02 8.12 -11.94
C GLN A 21 -5.97 6.93 -12.08
N ASN A 22 -5.94 6.02 -11.11
CA ASN A 22 -6.79 4.83 -11.10
C ASN A 22 -8.09 5.03 -10.32
N ARG A 23 -8.43 6.24 -9.86
CA ARG A 23 -9.64 6.56 -9.09
C ARG A 23 -9.76 5.75 -7.79
N ILE A 24 -8.63 5.41 -7.17
CA ILE A 24 -8.58 4.87 -5.81
C ILE A 24 -8.19 6.03 -4.90
N LYS A 25 -8.96 6.28 -3.85
CA LYS A 25 -8.66 7.40 -2.93
C LYS A 25 -7.28 7.18 -2.27
N PRO A 26 -6.32 8.10 -2.48
CA PRO A 26 -4.98 8.03 -1.88
C PRO A 26 -5.04 8.47 -0.42
N PHE A 27 -5.74 7.71 0.42
CA PHE A 27 -5.62 7.83 1.87
C PHE A 27 -4.21 7.42 2.30
N LYS A 28 -3.77 7.88 3.48
CA LYS A 28 -2.50 7.44 4.09
C LYS A 28 -2.36 5.91 4.05
N THR A 29 -3.42 5.21 4.48
CA THR A 29 -3.46 3.74 4.46
C THR A 29 -3.30 3.17 3.05
N SER A 30 -4.01 3.71 2.05
CA SER A 30 -3.90 3.25 0.65
C SER A 30 -2.46 3.36 0.15
N VAL A 31 -1.82 4.51 0.38
CA VAL A 31 -0.43 4.76 -0.03
C VAL A 31 0.51 3.77 0.66
N LEU A 32 0.41 3.62 1.98
CA LEU A 32 1.21 2.66 2.75
C LEU A 32 1.07 1.22 2.23
N LYS A 33 -0.15 0.80 1.86
CA LYS A 33 -0.40 -0.56 1.36
C LYS A 33 0.15 -0.79 -0.04
N ILE A 34 0.00 0.18 -0.95
CA ILE A 34 0.62 0.09 -2.28
C ILE A 34 2.14 0.04 -2.18
N LEU A 35 2.74 0.84 -1.31
CA LEU A 35 4.18 0.81 -1.09
C LEU A 35 4.64 -0.52 -0.51
N TYR A 36 3.91 -1.09 0.47
CA TYR A 36 4.23 -2.41 1.03
C TYR A 36 4.31 -3.50 -0.05
N LEU A 37 3.35 -3.51 -0.99
CA LEU A 37 3.28 -4.50 -2.08
C LEU A 37 4.32 -4.27 -3.19
N THR A 38 4.91 -3.07 -3.30
CA THR A 38 5.78 -2.72 -4.44
C THR A 38 7.25 -2.58 -4.07
N LEU A 39 7.55 -2.28 -2.81
CA LEU A 39 8.91 -2.19 -2.31
C LEU A 39 9.63 -3.54 -2.42
N PRO A 40 10.95 -3.51 -2.72
CA PRO A 40 11.82 -4.68 -2.58
C PRO A 40 11.68 -5.32 -1.20
N GLU A 41 11.81 -6.64 -1.15
CA GLU A 41 11.62 -7.44 0.07
C GLU A 41 12.47 -6.94 1.25
N GLU A 42 13.76 -6.68 1.03
CA GLU A 42 14.68 -6.18 2.06
C GLU A 42 14.17 -4.87 2.71
N LEU A 43 13.70 -3.93 1.88
CA LEU A 43 13.13 -2.67 2.36
C LEU A 43 11.79 -2.87 3.05
N ARG A 44 10.99 -3.82 2.57
CA ARG A 44 9.69 -4.15 3.15
C ARG A 44 9.86 -4.64 4.59
N TRP A 45 10.75 -5.60 4.82
CA TRP A 45 11.00 -6.14 6.16
C TRP A 45 11.70 -5.16 7.09
N THR A 46 12.47 -4.23 6.54
CA THR A 46 13.13 -3.17 7.33
C THR A 46 12.15 -2.07 7.73
N LEU A 47 11.24 -1.67 6.83
CA LEU A 47 10.40 -0.49 7.02
C LEU A 47 9.01 -0.81 7.59
N TYR A 48 8.53 -2.06 7.45
CA TYR A 48 7.18 -2.44 7.84
C TYR A 48 7.14 -3.50 8.92
N GLU A 49 6.21 -3.31 9.84
CA GLU A 49 5.87 -4.24 10.90
C GLU A 49 4.39 -4.65 10.82
N PRO A 50 4.02 -5.83 11.34
CA PRO A 50 2.60 -6.20 11.45
C PRO A 50 1.88 -5.24 12.42
N TYR A 51 0.74 -4.71 11.99
CA TYR A 51 -0.10 -3.81 12.78
C TYR A 51 -1.58 -4.16 12.63
N LEU A 52 -2.47 -3.71 13.53
CA LEU A 52 -3.88 -4.12 13.59
C LEU A 52 -4.61 -4.07 12.23
N TYR A 53 -4.35 -3.01 11.45
CA TYR A 53 -4.93 -2.78 10.12
C TYR A 53 -4.03 -3.26 8.96
N GLY A 54 -3.18 -4.26 9.22
CA GLY A 54 -2.20 -4.81 8.28
C GLY A 54 -0.85 -4.11 8.36
N PRO A 55 0.15 -4.54 7.57
CA PRO A 55 1.52 -4.04 7.65
C PRO A 55 1.61 -2.51 7.63
N TYR A 56 2.33 -1.93 8.58
CA TYR A 56 2.44 -0.47 8.76
C TYR A 56 3.90 -0.04 8.82
N SER A 57 4.16 1.16 8.33
CA SER A 57 5.48 1.79 8.41
C SER A 57 5.31 3.19 8.97
N ARG A 58 5.82 3.41 10.19
CA ARG A 58 5.87 4.75 10.79
C ARG A 58 6.73 5.69 9.95
N THR A 59 7.89 5.23 9.51
CA THR A 59 8.81 5.99 8.66
C THR A 59 8.13 6.52 7.40
N ILE A 60 7.41 5.68 6.66
CA ILE A 60 6.70 6.11 5.45
C ILE A 60 5.52 7.02 5.78
N SER A 61 4.80 6.75 6.88
CA SER A 61 3.71 7.62 7.34
C SER A 61 4.21 9.04 7.63
N ASP A 62 5.29 9.15 8.40
CA ASP A 62 5.87 10.43 8.81
C ASP A 62 6.41 11.19 7.59
N LEU A 63 7.07 10.48 6.65
CA LEU A 63 7.50 11.06 5.38
C LEU A 63 6.32 11.57 4.53
N LEU A 64 5.21 10.83 4.49
CA LEU A 64 4.02 11.25 3.75
C LEU A 64 3.46 12.57 4.32
N ASP A 65 3.41 12.69 5.65
CA ASP A 65 2.98 13.92 6.33
C ASP A 65 3.96 15.07 6.05
N ILE A 66 5.27 14.82 6.13
CA ILE A 66 6.31 15.80 5.83
C ILE A 66 6.20 16.29 4.37
N LEU A 67 5.95 15.41 3.40
CA LEU A 67 5.80 15.79 2.00
C LEU A 67 4.55 16.63 1.74
N ALA A 68 3.47 16.38 2.49
CA ALA A 68 2.19 17.04 2.32
C ALA A 68 2.09 18.38 3.05
N PHE A 69 2.64 18.46 4.27
CA PHE A 69 2.51 19.63 5.14
C PHE A 69 3.80 20.45 5.26
N GLY A 70 4.97 19.80 5.18
CA GLY A 70 6.28 20.45 5.30
C GLY A 70 6.83 20.96 3.97
N TYR A 71 7.10 20.06 3.02
CA TYR A 71 7.75 20.38 1.75
C TYR A 71 6.77 20.82 0.64
N LYS A 72 5.46 20.68 0.87
CA LYS A 72 4.38 21.05 -0.07
C LYS A 72 4.49 20.43 -1.47
N SER A 73 5.28 19.37 -1.61
CA SER A 73 5.38 18.59 -2.86
C SER A 73 4.14 17.73 -3.09
N LEU A 74 3.41 17.43 -2.02
CA LEU A 74 2.05 16.90 -2.02
C LEU A 74 1.12 17.93 -1.38
N GLY A 75 -0.15 17.90 -1.76
CA GLY A 75 -1.27 18.44 -1.01
C GLY A 75 -1.87 17.37 -0.11
N ALA A 76 -2.44 17.81 1.01
CA ALA A 76 -3.32 17.02 1.83
C ALA A 76 -4.60 17.80 2.12
N TYR A 77 -5.74 17.12 2.11
CA TYR A 77 -7.03 17.69 2.48
C TYR A 77 -7.79 16.73 3.40
N ILE A 78 -8.54 17.31 4.32
CA ILE A 78 -9.39 16.59 5.25
C ILE A 78 -10.67 16.17 4.51
N HIS A 79 -11.02 14.89 4.62
CA HIS A 79 -12.22 14.31 4.06
C HIS A 79 -13.06 13.68 5.16
N THR A 80 -14.33 14.04 5.22
CA THR A 80 -15.29 13.42 6.14
C THR A 80 -15.85 12.14 5.51
N MET A 81 -15.71 11.03 6.23
CA MET A 81 -16.24 9.73 5.86
C MET A 81 -17.74 9.65 6.20
N PRO A 82 -18.52 8.73 5.58
CA PRO A 82 -19.95 8.59 5.83
C PRO A 82 -20.35 8.35 7.30
N ASN A 83 -19.44 7.80 8.10
CA ASN A 83 -19.61 7.56 9.54
C ASN A 83 -19.25 8.79 10.41
N GLY A 84 -19.05 9.96 9.81
CA GLY A 84 -18.66 11.20 10.52
C GLY A 84 -17.19 11.32 10.88
N THR A 85 -16.38 10.26 10.71
CA THR A 85 -14.94 10.32 10.99
C THR A 85 -14.18 11.11 9.93
N TRP A 86 -13.09 11.77 10.32
CA TRP A 86 -12.25 12.54 9.40
C TRP A 86 -11.02 11.74 8.99
N THR A 87 -10.59 11.88 7.74
CA THR A 87 -9.40 11.24 7.21
C THR A 87 -8.65 12.17 6.26
N THR A 88 -7.37 11.90 6.02
CA THR A 88 -6.52 12.69 5.12
C THR A 88 -6.41 12.02 3.76
N ILE A 89 -6.68 12.79 2.70
CA ILE A 89 -6.42 12.39 1.32
C ILE A 89 -5.25 13.21 0.78
N PHE A 90 -4.32 12.54 0.10
CA PHE A 90 -3.14 13.16 -0.50
C PHE A 90 -3.37 13.41 -1.99
N SER A 91 -2.87 14.50 -2.53
CA SER A 91 -2.93 14.77 -3.98
C SER A 91 -1.71 15.53 -4.45
N PHE A 92 -1.43 15.55 -5.74
CA PHE A 92 -0.47 16.51 -6.27
C PHE A 92 -1.09 17.91 -6.39
N LYS A 93 -0.30 18.93 -6.05
CA LYS A 93 -0.64 20.34 -6.30
C LYS A 93 0.15 20.82 -7.52
N GLY A 94 -0.55 21.20 -8.59
CA GLY A 94 0.06 21.78 -9.80
C GLY A 94 0.19 20.81 -10.98
N SER A 95 0.62 21.35 -12.13
CA SER A 95 0.54 20.73 -13.45
C SER A 95 1.76 19.90 -13.88
N GLN A 96 2.87 19.92 -13.12
CA GLN A 96 4.03 19.08 -13.44
C GLN A 96 4.50 18.30 -12.21
N VAL A 97 4.25 16.99 -12.24
CA VAL A 97 4.79 16.03 -11.27
C VAL A 97 5.97 15.34 -11.92
N GLU A 98 7.18 15.63 -11.46
CA GLU A 98 8.35 14.86 -11.84
C GLU A 98 8.33 13.52 -11.11
N LEU A 99 8.15 12.43 -11.87
CA LEU A 99 8.11 11.05 -11.36
C LEU A 99 9.27 10.27 -11.94
N ASN A 100 9.89 9.44 -11.10
CA ASN A 100 10.77 8.38 -11.59
C ASN A 100 9.93 7.38 -12.41
N LYS A 101 10.19 7.30 -13.72
CA LYS A 101 9.41 6.48 -14.65
C LYS A 101 9.37 5.00 -14.28
N ILE A 102 10.51 4.42 -13.90
CA ILE A 102 10.62 2.99 -13.56
C ILE A 102 9.74 2.65 -12.36
N VAL A 103 9.82 3.48 -11.32
CA VAL A 103 9.02 3.31 -10.10
C VAL A 103 7.54 3.51 -10.38
N PHE A 104 7.20 4.55 -11.15
CA PHE A 104 5.83 4.84 -11.52
C PHE A 104 5.21 3.69 -12.33
N ASP A 105 5.88 3.21 -13.36
CA ASP A 105 5.36 2.12 -14.21
C ASP A 105 5.11 0.85 -13.39
N LYS A 106 6.03 0.50 -12.49
CA LYS A 106 5.88 -0.64 -11.56
C LYS A 106 4.65 -0.49 -10.67
N ILE A 107 4.53 0.63 -9.98
CA ILE A 107 3.41 0.89 -9.07
C ILE A 107 2.08 0.96 -9.84
N ASN A 108 2.08 1.62 -11.01
CA ASN A 108 0.88 1.78 -11.81
C ASN A 108 0.38 0.46 -12.41
N ALA A 109 1.29 -0.44 -12.78
CA ALA A 109 0.93 -1.79 -13.19
C ALA A 109 0.23 -2.54 -12.03
N LEU A 110 0.78 -2.49 -10.81
CA LEU A 110 0.14 -3.09 -9.63
C LEU A 110 -1.25 -2.51 -9.38
N VAL A 111 -1.38 -1.18 -9.32
CA VAL A 111 -2.64 -0.51 -8.99
C VAL A 111 -3.72 -0.83 -10.03
N LYS A 112 -3.35 -0.87 -11.32
CA LYS A 112 -4.26 -1.30 -12.40
C LYS A 112 -4.74 -2.74 -12.21
N LYS A 113 -3.84 -3.67 -11.92
CA LYS A 113 -4.17 -5.08 -11.67
C LYS A 113 -5.10 -5.24 -10.46
N LEU A 114 -4.76 -4.60 -9.35
CA LEU A 114 -5.60 -4.60 -8.15
C LEU A 114 -7.02 -4.08 -8.44
N LYS A 115 -7.13 -2.98 -9.19
CA LYS A 115 -8.41 -2.43 -9.60
C LYS A 115 -9.21 -3.37 -10.50
N GLN A 116 -8.56 -4.06 -11.44
CA GLN A 116 -9.18 -5.08 -12.31
C GLN A 116 -9.72 -6.25 -11.48
N LYS A 117 -9.02 -6.62 -10.40
CA LYS A 117 -9.44 -7.64 -9.42
C LYS A 117 -10.46 -7.12 -8.40
N GLY A 118 -10.99 -5.90 -8.59
CA GLY A 118 -12.04 -5.33 -7.74
C GLY A 118 -11.53 -4.61 -6.47
N ILE A 119 -10.23 -4.56 -6.23
CA ILE A 119 -9.63 -3.91 -5.06
C ILE A 119 -9.61 -2.39 -5.25
N LYS A 120 -10.49 -1.67 -4.56
CA LYS A 120 -10.71 -0.22 -4.77
C LYS A 120 -10.67 0.61 -3.49
N THR A 121 -10.65 -0.02 -2.33
CA THR A 121 -10.74 0.65 -1.02
C THR A 121 -9.50 0.37 -0.16
N ALA A 122 -9.23 1.27 0.79
CA ALA A 122 -8.15 1.09 1.76
C ALA A 122 -8.35 -0.18 2.62
N LYS A 123 -9.60 -0.58 2.87
CA LYS A 123 -9.93 -1.81 3.61
C LYS A 123 -9.55 -3.05 2.82
N GLU A 124 -9.93 -3.13 1.55
CA GLU A 124 -9.56 -4.26 0.68
C GLU A 124 -8.04 -4.33 0.47
N LEU A 125 -7.39 -3.19 0.22
CA LEU A 125 -5.92 -3.13 0.15
C LEU A 125 -5.25 -3.65 1.42
N SER A 126 -5.82 -3.32 2.58
CA SER A 126 -5.31 -3.81 3.86
C SER A 126 -5.45 -5.33 3.98
N LEU A 127 -6.55 -5.91 3.51
CA LEU A 127 -6.74 -7.37 3.51
C LEU A 127 -5.75 -8.07 2.57
N VAL A 128 -5.55 -7.54 1.36
CA VAL A 128 -4.53 -8.04 0.42
C VAL A 128 -3.15 -8.03 1.08
N CYS A 129 -2.75 -6.91 1.69
CA CYS A 129 -1.44 -6.81 2.35
C CYS A 129 -1.29 -7.75 3.54
N LYS A 130 -2.36 -8.02 4.29
CA LYS A 130 -2.35 -8.98 5.39
C LYS A 130 -2.09 -10.40 4.88
N VAL A 131 -2.79 -10.80 3.83
CA VAL A 131 -2.61 -12.14 3.24
C VAL A 131 -1.23 -12.26 2.60
N TYR A 132 -0.77 -11.21 1.91
CA TYR A 132 0.58 -11.17 1.36
C TYR A 132 1.65 -11.27 2.47
N TYR A 133 1.53 -10.51 3.56
CA TYR A 133 2.43 -10.62 4.70
C TYR A 133 2.51 -12.05 5.23
N LEU A 134 1.36 -12.71 5.43
CA LEU A 134 1.33 -14.08 5.95
C LEU A 134 1.99 -15.06 4.97
N LYS A 135 1.67 -14.97 3.67
CA LYS A 135 2.25 -15.82 2.62
C LYS A 135 3.76 -15.69 2.58
N GLU A 136 4.28 -14.46 2.55
CA GLU A 136 5.72 -14.21 2.43
C GLU A 136 6.46 -14.56 3.73
N ARG A 137 5.90 -14.19 4.89
CA ARG A 137 6.58 -14.40 6.18
C ARG A 137 6.71 -15.87 6.57
N TYR A 138 5.77 -16.69 6.13
CA TYR A 138 5.71 -18.12 6.46
C TYR A 138 5.94 -19.03 5.25
N GLU A 139 6.22 -18.45 4.09
CA GLU A 139 6.56 -19.14 2.84
C GLU A 139 5.56 -20.27 2.49
N THR A 140 4.27 -19.98 2.61
CA THR A 140 3.22 -20.98 2.40
C THR A 140 1.90 -20.37 1.92
N GLU A 141 1.15 -21.15 1.16
CA GLU A 141 -0.21 -20.83 0.71
C GLU A 141 -1.28 -21.69 1.42
N ASN A 142 -0.89 -22.49 2.43
CA ASN A 142 -1.83 -23.32 3.17
C ASN A 142 -2.83 -22.45 3.95
N ILE A 143 -4.08 -22.42 3.46
CA ILE A 143 -5.17 -21.57 3.98
C ILE A 143 -5.40 -21.77 5.49
N ASN A 144 -5.42 -23.02 5.95
CA ASN A 144 -5.68 -23.33 7.35
C ASN A 144 -4.55 -22.83 8.24
N TYR A 145 -3.30 -23.04 7.82
CA TYR A 145 -2.13 -22.55 8.54
C TYR A 145 -2.08 -21.03 8.59
N LEU A 146 -2.27 -20.36 7.45
CA LEU A 146 -2.32 -18.89 7.39
C LEU A 146 -3.48 -18.32 8.23
N SER A 147 -4.64 -19.00 8.28
CA SER A 147 -5.75 -18.56 9.14
C SER A 147 -5.37 -18.63 10.61
N GLN A 148 -4.73 -19.72 11.06
CA GLN A 148 -4.23 -19.83 12.42
C GLN A 148 -3.23 -18.72 12.75
N LYS A 149 -2.26 -18.45 11.86
CA LYS A 149 -1.29 -17.37 12.05
C LYS A 149 -1.93 -16.00 12.10
N SER A 150 -2.95 -15.75 11.26
CA SER A 150 -3.69 -14.49 11.26
C SER A 150 -4.38 -14.20 12.61
N ARG A 151 -4.81 -15.25 13.35
CA ARG A 151 -5.41 -15.11 14.68
C ARG A 151 -4.37 -14.74 15.73
N ILE A 152 -3.19 -15.37 15.68
CA ILE A 152 -2.08 -15.10 16.60
C ILE A 152 -1.67 -13.63 16.56
N ILE A 153 -1.62 -13.02 15.37
CA ILE A 153 -1.29 -11.59 15.19
C ILE A 153 -2.51 -10.66 15.30
N GLY A 154 -3.68 -11.16 15.68
CA GLY A 154 -4.89 -10.37 15.93
C GLY A 154 -5.65 -9.90 14.69
N TRP A 155 -5.37 -10.42 13.50
CA TRP A 155 -6.09 -10.07 12.27
C TRP A 155 -7.36 -10.87 12.02
N ASN A 156 -7.44 -12.08 12.58
CA ASN A 156 -8.63 -12.93 12.56
C ASN A 156 -9.22 -13.13 11.15
N LEU A 157 -8.36 -13.42 10.15
CA LEU A 157 -8.81 -13.66 8.79
C LEU A 157 -9.47 -15.04 8.66
N SER A 158 -10.62 -15.08 7.98
CA SER A 158 -11.27 -16.34 7.62
C SER A 158 -10.51 -17.06 6.51
N GLY A 159 -10.69 -18.39 6.41
CA GLY A 159 -10.11 -19.17 5.31
C GLY A 159 -10.58 -18.68 3.94
N GLN A 160 -11.85 -18.27 3.82
CA GLN A 160 -12.41 -17.71 2.59
C GLN A 160 -11.74 -16.39 2.20
N GLN A 161 -11.47 -15.50 3.16
CA GLN A 161 -10.73 -14.26 2.90
C GLN A 161 -9.31 -14.55 2.42
N ILE A 162 -8.62 -15.51 3.05
CA ILE A 162 -7.26 -15.88 2.67
C ILE A 162 -7.24 -16.46 1.25
N ALA A 163 -8.10 -17.43 0.95
CA ALA A 163 -8.21 -18.03 -0.38
C ALA A 163 -8.44 -16.96 -1.46
N HIS A 164 -9.45 -16.11 -1.25
CA HIS A 164 -9.77 -15.04 -2.19
C HIS A 164 -8.59 -14.10 -2.45
N TYR A 165 -7.87 -13.65 -1.42
CA TYR A 165 -6.76 -12.72 -1.62
C TYR A 165 -5.47 -13.39 -2.07
N LEU A 166 -5.29 -14.70 -1.89
CA LEU A 166 -4.23 -15.45 -2.56
C LEU A 166 -4.45 -15.48 -4.08
N GLU A 167 -5.68 -15.67 -4.55
CA GLU A 167 -6.03 -15.58 -5.99
C GLU A 167 -5.84 -14.17 -6.57
N VAL A 168 -6.00 -13.13 -5.74
CA VAL A 168 -5.68 -11.75 -6.15
C VAL A 168 -4.17 -11.58 -6.31
N LEU A 169 -3.38 -12.23 -5.46
CA LEU A 169 -1.92 -12.10 -5.41
C LEU A 169 -1.18 -12.97 -6.43
N SER A 170 -1.77 -14.05 -6.94
CA SER A 170 -1.13 -14.93 -7.94
C SER A 170 -0.69 -14.21 -9.21
N ASP A 171 -1.37 -13.11 -9.54
CA ASP A 171 -1.18 -12.37 -10.79
C ASP A 171 -0.43 -11.03 -10.56
N ILE A 172 0.00 -10.78 -9.33
CA ILE A 172 0.71 -9.57 -8.92
C ILE A 172 2.22 -9.88 -8.91
N PRO A 173 3.04 -9.10 -9.64
CA PRO A 173 4.48 -9.33 -9.75
C PRO A 173 5.24 -8.99 -8.47
#